data_AF-A0A2A2HP20-F1
#
_entry.id   AF-A0A2A2HP20-F1
#
_cell.length_a   1.000
_cell.length_b   1.000
_cell.length_c   1.000
_cell.angle_alpha   90.00
_cell.angle_beta   90.00
_cell.angle_gamma   90.00
#
_symmetry.space_group_name_H-M   'P 1'
#
loop_
_entity.id
_entity.type
_entity.pdbx_description
1 polymer ?
#
loop_
_entity_poly.entity_id
_entity_poly.type
_entity_poly.pdbx_seq_one_letter_code
_entity_poly.pdbx_strand_id
1 'polypeptide(L)' 'MFYECVPISKYCELFGESTEAINKRLQRQFWQEGVQVLKVEGSKERWIDIREVNKWVRKNKICCQEV' A
#
# COMPACT_ATOMS: atom_id res chain seq x y z
N MET A 1 -12.31 8.11 13.12
CA MET A 1 -12.32 6.65 12.90
C MET A 1 -11.43 6.40 11.70
N PHE A 2 -10.17 5.98 11.93
CA PHE A 2 -9.23 5.73 10.84
C PHE A 2 -9.34 4.24 10.49
N TYR A 3 -9.67 3.92 9.24
CA TYR A 3 -9.65 2.55 8.77
C TYR A 3 -8.19 2.12 8.64
N GLU A 4 -7.80 1.08 9.39
CA GLU A 4 -6.43 0.56 9.36
C GLU A 4 -6.16 -0.23 8.08
N CYS A 5 -7.18 -0.93 7.58
CA CYS A 5 -7.13 -1.69 6.34
C CYS A 5 -8.27 -1.28 5.41
N VAL A 6 -7.97 -1.13 4.13
CA VAL A 6 -8.97 -0.81 3.10
C VAL A 6 -8.78 -1.71 1.88
N PRO A 7 -9.85 -2.04 1.13
CA PRO A 7 -9.71 -2.74 -0.14
C PRO A 7 -8.89 -1.90 -1.14
N ILE A 8 -8.14 -2.57 -2.04
CA ILE A 8 -7.32 -1.89 -3.05
C ILE A 8 -8.15 -0.89 -3.86
N SER A 9 -9.37 -1.27 -4.26
CA SER A 9 -10.23 -0.40 -5.06
C SER A 9 -10.51 0.93 -4.34
N LYS A 10 -10.73 0.87 -3.02
CA LYS A 10 -10.97 2.07 -2.20
C LYS A 10 -9.68 2.85 -1.93
N TYR A 11 -8.56 2.17 -1.75
CA TYR A 11 -7.25 2.83 -1.63
C TYR A 11 -6.93 3.65 -2.89
N CYS A 12 -7.13 3.06 -4.06
CA CYS A 12 -6.94 3.73 -5.34
C CYS A 12 -7.80 4.99 -5.47
N GLU A 13 -9.08 4.91 -5.11
CA GLU A 13 -10.00 6.05 -5.11
C GLU A 13 -9.58 7.16 -4.13
N LEU A 14 -9.18 6.80 -2.91
CA LEU A 14 -8.84 7.75 -1.85
C LEU A 14 -7.52 8.48 -2.09
N PHE A 15 -6.52 7.79 -2.64
CA PHE A 15 -5.15 8.31 -2.78
C PHE A 15 -4.78 8.68 -4.22
N GLY A 16 -5.70 8.53 -5.18
CA GLY A 16 -5.44 8.81 -6.60
C GLY A 16 -4.40 7.87 -7.22
N GLU A 17 -4.26 6.67 -6.66
CA GLU A 17 -3.30 5.67 -7.09
C GLU A 17 -3.98 4.63 -8.00
N SER A 18 -3.24 4.05 -8.94
CA SER A 18 -3.77 2.95 -9.77
C SER A 18 -3.38 1.58 -9.20
N THR A 19 -4.22 0.57 -9.45
CA THR A 19 -3.90 -0.84 -9.15
C THR A 19 -2.58 -1.26 -9.79
N GLU A 20 -2.28 -0.75 -10.98
CA GLU A 20 -1.02 -0.95 -11.70
C GLU A 20 0.18 -0.37 -10.93
N ALA A 21 0.03 0.79 -10.28
CA ALA A 21 1.10 1.40 -9.48
C ALA A 21 1.41 0.53 -8.26
N ILE A 22 0.37 0.01 -7.60
CA ILE A 22 0.50 -0.93 -6.49
C ILE A 22 1.19 -2.23 -6.96
N ASN A 23 0.78 -2.78 -8.10
CA ASN A 23 1.41 -3.97 -8.67
C ASN A 23 2.88 -3.72 -9.05
N LYS A 24 3.23 -2.54 -9.61
CA LYS A 24 4.62 -2.17 -9.86
C LYS A 24 5.43 -2.08 -8.56
N ARG A 25 4.84 -1.59 -7.47
CA ARG A 25 5.51 -1.56 -6.14
C ARG A 25 5.75 -2.96 -5.59
N LEU A 26 4.80 -3.88 -5.78
CA LEU A 26 4.98 -5.30 -5.44
C LEU A 26 6.06 -5.96 -6.30
N GLN A 27 6.04 -5.75 -7.61
CA GLN A 27 7.06 -6.28 -8.54
C GLN A 27 8.45 -5.77 -8.20
N ARG A 28 8.59 -4.49 -7.86
CA ARG A 28 9.86 -3.88 -7.44
C ARG A 28 10.23 -4.20 -5.99
N GLN A 29 9.45 -5.03 -5.30
CA GLN A 29 9.66 -5.43 -3.89
C GLN A 29 9.69 -4.25 -2.91
N PHE A 30 9.14 -3.10 -3.30
CA PHE A 30 8.94 -1.98 -2.37
C PHE A 30 7.83 -2.29 -1.37
N TRP A 31 6.76 -2.91 -1.87
CA TRP A 31 5.66 -3.42 -1.06
C TRP A 31 5.71 -4.94 -1.07
N GLN A 32 5.24 -5.55 0.01
CA GLN A 32 5.25 -6.99 0.20
C GLN A 32 3.84 -7.48 0.54
N GLU A 33 3.50 -8.64 -0.02
CA GLU A 33 2.30 -9.38 0.36
C GLU A 33 2.45 -9.89 1.80
N GLY A 34 1.42 -9.69 2.63
CA GLY A 34 1.43 -9.94 4.08
C GLY A 34 1.90 -8.74 4.94
N VAL A 35 2.43 -7.67 4.33
CA VAL A 35 2.86 -6.46 5.05
C VAL A 35 2.00 -5.27 4.64
N GLN A 36 2.27 -4.65 3.49
CA GLN A 36 1.44 -3.55 2.99
C GLN A 36 0.19 -4.06 2.28
N VAL A 37 0.28 -5.22 1.64
CA VAL A 37 -0.81 -5.82 0.86
C VAL A 37 -1.24 -7.11 1.53
N LEU A 38 -2.45 -7.14 2.08
CA LEU A 38 -3.00 -8.29 2.79
C LEU A 38 -3.92 -9.11 1.87
N LYS A 39 -3.65 -10.41 1.76
CA LYS A 39 -4.55 -11.35 1.11
C LYS A 39 -5.44 -11.98 2.17
N VAL A 40 -6.69 -11.52 2.23
CA VAL A 40 -7.69 -11.99 3.20
C VAL A 40 -8.48 -13.13 2.58
N GLU A 41 -8.53 -14.28 3.24
CA GLU A 41 -9.38 -15.40 2.79
C GLU A 41 -10.85 -15.01 2.81
N GLY A 42 -11.57 -15.30 1.72
CA GLY A 42 -12.97 -14.89 1.53
C GLY A 42 -13.16 -13.50 0.92
N SER A 43 -12.09 -12.70 0.76
CA SER A 43 -12.14 -11.44 0.02
C SER A 43 -11.83 -11.65 -1.46
N LYS A 44 -12.64 -11.07 -2.35
CA LYS A 44 -12.38 -11.08 -3.80
C LYS A 44 -11.14 -10.28 -4.19
N GLU A 45 -10.81 -9.25 -3.42
CA GLU A 45 -9.66 -8.39 -3.68
C GLU A 45 -8.67 -8.37 -2.51
N ARG A 46 -7.44 -7.97 -2.81
CA ARG A 46 -6.42 -7.75 -1.79
C ARG A 46 -6.72 -6.45 -1.04
N TRP A 47 -6.31 -6.41 0.21
CA TRP A 47 -6.46 -5.27 1.09
C TRP A 47 -5.13 -4.56 1.25
N ILE A 48 -5.18 -3.25 1.51
CA ILE A 48 -4.02 -2.42 1.81
C ILE A 48 -4.05 -2.08 3.29
N ASP A 49 -2.97 -2.39 3.98
CA ASP A 49 -2.71 -1.94 5.34
C ASP A 49 -2.12 -0.52 5.29
N ILE A 50 -2.96 0.46 5.64
CA ILE A 50 -2.60 1.88 5.62
C ILE A 50 -1.49 2.18 6.63
N ARG A 51 -1.43 1.43 7.73
CA ARG A 51 -0.44 1.64 8.79
C ARG A 51 0.95 1.23 8.30
N GLU A 52 1.08 0.08 7.67
CA GLU A 52 2.35 -0.39 7.09
C GLU A 52 2.78 0.47 5.90
N VAL A 53 1.83 0.92 5.07
CA VAL A 53 2.11 1.90 4.00
C VAL A 53 2.66 3.20 4.59
N ASN A 54 2.04 3.73 5.65
CA ASN A 54 2.53 4.94 6.33
C ASN A 54 3.93 4.76 6.93
N LYS A 55 4.22 3.60 7.53
CA LYS A 55 5.57 3.27 8.01
C LYS A 55 6.57 3.26 6.86
N TRP A 56 6.22 2.65 5.73
CA TRP A 56 7.06 2.63 4.54
C TRP A 56 7.31 4.04 4.00
N VAL A 57 6.27 4.88 3.90
CA VAL A 57 6.42 6.28 3.45
C VAL A 57 7.37 7.03 4.39
N ARG A 58 7.20 6.92 5.70
CA ARG A 58 8.08 7.58 6.68
C ARG A 58 9.53 7.11 6.61
N LYS A 59 9.74 5.80 6.38
CA LYS A 59 11.07 5.21 6.21
C LYS A 59 11.75 5.66 4.91
N ASN A 60 11.00 5.77 3.82
CA ASN A 60 11.53 6.11 2.50
C ASN A 60 11.56 7.63 2.23
N LYS A 61 10.88 8.45 3.05
CA LYS A 61 10.94 9.92 2.98
C LYS A 61 12.39 10.45 3.12
N ILE A 62 13.28 9.69 3.75
CA ILE A 62 14.68 10.07 4.01
C ILE A 62 15.58 9.90 2.77
N CYS A 63 15.16 9.20 1.72
CA CYS A 63 16.01 8.96 0.54
C CYS A 63 15.98 10.08 -0.52
N CYS A 64 15.15 11.11 -0.34
CA CYS A 64 15.04 12.23 -1.29
C CYS A 64 15.06 13.59 -0.58
N GLN A 65 15.92 13.77 0.41
CA GLN A 65 16.39 15.10 0.79
C GLN A 65 17.71 15.37 0.04
N GLU A 66 17.58 16.15 -1.02
CA GLU A 66 18.52 17.18 -1.50
C GLU A 66 20.02 16.82 -1.52
N VAL A 67 20.54 16.56 -2.73
CA VAL A 67 21.89 17.01 -3.14
C VAL A 67 21.80 18.37 -3.79
#